data_AF-A0A8H7RDW8-F1
#
_entry.id   AF-A0A8H7RDW8-F1
#
_cell.length_a   1.000
_cell.length_b   1.000
_cell.length_c   1.000
_cell.angle_alpha   90.00
_cell.angle_beta   90.00
_cell.angle_gamma   90.00
#
_symmetry.space_group_name_H-M   'P 1'
#
loop_
_entity.id
_entity.type
_entity.pdbx_description
1 polymer ?
#
loop_
_entity_poly.entity_id
_entity_poly.type
_entity_poly.pdbx_seq_one_letter_code
_entity_poly.pdbx_strand_id
1 'polypeptide(L)'
;MRVVSNSEQESASRHAMKGFAIGIAQWGSVGLFASGLLYAFAPWYKKTQTVNKFYIVMCFGLGGGAYKSDRYMVNFERRGRAQTLDEETKKRYELLYGNAVEAQKALETPSAA
;
A
#
# COMPACT_ATOMS: atom_id res chain seq x y z
N MET A 1 0.93 9.19 -18.52
CA MET A 1 1.69 8.61 -17.39
C MET A 1 2.25 9.79 -16.60
N ARG A 2 1.87 9.98 -15.33
CA ARG A 2 2.45 11.02 -14.48
C ARG A 2 3.92 10.68 -14.24
N VAL A 3 4.81 11.65 -14.31
CA VAL A 3 6.20 11.48 -13.86
C VAL A 3 6.15 11.38 -12.33
N VAL A 4 6.26 10.16 -11.82
CA VAL A 4 6.27 9.87 -10.38
C VAL A 4 7.70 10.10 -9.88
N SER A 5 7.88 10.92 -8.86
CA SER A 5 9.21 11.17 -8.30
C SER A 5 9.79 9.86 -7.72
N ASN A 6 11.12 9.74 -7.62
CA ASN A 6 11.75 8.57 -7.01
C ASN A 6 11.26 8.34 -5.56
N SER A 7 10.99 9.41 -4.79
CA SER A 7 10.50 9.28 -3.42
C SER A 7 9.08 8.72 -3.34
N GLU A 8 8.23 9.05 -4.32
CA GLU A 8 6.88 8.48 -4.42
C GLU A 8 6.91 7.00 -4.84
N GLN A 9 7.81 6.63 -5.77
CA GLN A 9 8.02 5.22 -6.16
C GLN A 9 8.50 4.36 -4.98
N GLU A 10 9.46 4.85 -4.19
CA GLU A 10 9.97 4.18 -2.99
C GLU A 10 8.87 4.01 -1.94
N SER A 11 8.01 5.02 -1.76
CA SER A 11 6.90 4.95 -0.82
C SER A 11 5.82 3.95 -1.26
N ALA A 12 5.54 3.89 -2.57
CA ALA A 12 4.58 2.97 -3.17
C ALA A 12 5.08 1.52 -3.09
N SER A 13 6.34 1.27 -3.45
CA SER A 13 6.96 -0.06 -3.38
C SER A 13 7.00 -0.60 -1.95
N ARG A 14 7.32 0.26 -0.97
CA ARG A 14 7.32 -0.11 0.44
C ARG A 14 5.92 -0.42 0.97
N HIS A 15 4.90 0.25 0.45
CA HIS A 15 3.51 -0.07 0.79
C HIS A 15 3.01 -1.36 0.14
N ALA A 16 3.37 -1.62 -1.11
CA ALA A 16 3.07 -2.87 -1.79
C ALA A 16 3.79 -4.06 -1.14
N MET A 17 5.07 -3.92 -0.79
CA MET A 17 5.83 -4.94 -0.05
C MET A 17 5.21 -5.28 1.29
N LYS A 18 4.69 -4.29 2.04
CA LYS A 18 3.94 -4.57 3.28
C LYS A 18 2.68 -5.40 3.01
N GLY A 19 1.92 -5.06 1.97
CA GLY A 19 0.75 -5.83 1.55
C GLY A 19 1.09 -7.27 1.16
N PHE A 20 2.19 -7.45 0.43
CA PHE A 20 2.72 -8.75 0.02
C PHE A 20 3.20 -9.59 1.21
N ALA A 21 3.96 -9.01 2.14
CA ALA A 21 4.44 -9.69 3.34
C ALA A 21 3.28 -10.17 4.23
N ILE A 22 2.27 -9.31 4.42
CA ILE A 22 1.05 -9.69 5.17
C ILE A 22 0.26 -10.77 4.41
N GLY A 23 0.22 -10.71 3.07
CA GLY A 23 -0.42 -11.72 2.23
C GLY A 23 0.27 -13.08 2.34
N ILE A 24 1.60 -13.12 2.27
CA ILE A 24 2.40 -14.33 2.49
C ILE A 24 2.18 -14.87 3.90
N ALA A 25 2.20 -14.03 4.94
CA ALA A 25 2.03 -14.51 6.30
C ALA A 25 0.64 -15.15 6.51
N GLN A 26 -0.41 -14.49 6.01
CA GLN A 26 -1.78 -14.98 6.19
C GLN A 26 -2.07 -16.23 5.35
N TRP A 27 -1.65 -16.26 4.09
CA TRP A 27 -1.94 -17.40 3.22
C TRP A 27 -0.89 -18.52 3.32
N GLY A 28 0.34 -18.20 3.66
CA GLY A 28 1.39 -19.17 3.97
C GLY A 28 1.06 -20.01 5.19
N SER A 29 0.43 -19.44 6.22
CA SER A 29 -0.08 -20.21 7.37
C SER A 29 -1.22 -21.17 6.98
N VAL A 30 -2.14 -20.73 6.12
CA VAL A 30 -3.17 -21.60 5.53
C VAL A 30 -2.55 -22.70 4.68
N GLY A 31 -1.53 -22.39 3.87
CA GLY A 31 -0.79 -23.35 3.07
C GLY A 31 -0.04 -24.39 3.91
N LEU A 32 0.54 -23.97 5.04
CA LEU A 32 1.16 -24.88 6.01
C LEU A 32 0.12 -25.80 6.65
N PHE A 33 -1.04 -25.27 7.02
CA PHE A 33 -2.13 -26.07 7.59
C PHE A 33 -2.66 -27.08 6.56
N ALA A 34 -2.89 -26.65 5.32
CA ALA A 34 -3.31 -27.51 4.23
C ALA A 34 -2.27 -28.60 3.91
N SER A 35 -0.98 -28.25 3.90
CA SER A 35 0.12 -29.20 3.71
C SER A 35 0.20 -30.23 4.84
N GLY A 36 0.00 -29.80 6.09
CA GLY A 36 -0.10 -30.68 7.25
C GLY A 36 -1.31 -31.63 7.18
N LEU A 37 -2.46 -31.14 6.72
CA LEU A 37 -3.67 -31.94 6.55
C LEU A 37 -3.47 -33.00 5.45
N LEU A 38 -2.91 -32.61 4.31
CA LEU A 38 -2.55 -33.53 3.22
C LEU A 38 -1.53 -34.58 3.68
N TYR A 39 -0.57 -34.21 4.53
CA TYR A 39 0.38 -35.16 5.09
C TYR A 39 -0.27 -36.17 6.05
N ALA A 40 -1.33 -35.79 6.76
CA ALA A 40 -2.06 -36.68 7.67
C ALA A 40 -3.00 -37.66 6.93
N PHE A 41 -3.76 -37.18 5.95
CA PHE A 41 -4.82 -37.96 5.30
C PHE A 41 -4.40 -38.69 4.03
N ALA A 42 -3.36 -38.23 3.30
CA ALA A 42 -2.96 -38.84 2.04
C ALA A 42 -1.65 -39.65 2.19
N PRO A 43 -1.71 -41.01 2.20
CA PRO A 43 -0.52 -41.85 2.37
C PRO A 43 0.47 -41.74 1.19
N TRP A 44 0.00 -41.39 0.00
CA TRP A 44 0.85 -41.08 -1.15
C TRP A 44 1.64 -39.78 -0.95
N TYR A 45 1.05 -38.79 -0.29
CA TYR A 45 1.67 -37.50 0.02
C TYR A 45 2.74 -37.61 1.12
N LYS A 46 2.74 -38.67 1.93
CA LYS A 46 3.85 -38.97 2.85
C LYS A 46 5.14 -39.35 2.11
N LYS A 47 5.03 -40.12 1.02
CA LYS A 47 6.18 -40.64 0.25
C LYS A 47 6.88 -39.61 -0.65
N THR A 48 6.27 -38.46 -0.91
CA THR A 48 6.88 -37.43 -1.75
C THR A 48 8.02 -36.70 -1.02
N GLN A 49 9.00 -36.20 -1.78
CA GLN A 49 10.10 -35.39 -1.25
C GLN A 49 9.58 -34.15 -0.53
N THR A 50 10.29 -33.74 0.53
CA THR A 50 9.95 -32.58 1.35
C THR A 50 9.88 -31.28 0.54
N VAL A 51 10.66 -31.17 -0.54
CA VAL A 51 10.64 -30.02 -1.46
C VAL A 51 9.29 -29.90 -2.18
N ASN A 52 8.72 -31.01 -2.67
CA ASN A 52 7.38 -31.02 -3.27
C ASN A 52 6.28 -30.57 -2.31
N LYS A 53 6.48 -30.80 -1.00
CA LYS A 53 5.52 -30.38 0.04
C LYS A 53 5.55 -28.88 0.30
N PHE A 54 6.72 -28.26 0.13
CA PHE A 54 6.90 -26.82 0.25
C PHE A 54 6.32 -26.04 -0.93
N TYR A 55 6.18 -26.63 -2.12
CA TYR A 55 5.52 -25.98 -3.24
C TYR A 55 4.07 -25.60 -2.92
N ILE A 56 3.34 -26.40 -2.14
CA ILE A 56 1.99 -26.04 -1.70
C ILE A 56 2.02 -24.77 -0.85
N VAL A 57 2.94 -24.71 0.11
CA VAL A 57 3.11 -23.54 0.99
C VAL A 57 3.50 -22.31 0.18
N MET A 58 4.39 -22.47 -0.82
CA MET A 58 4.75 -21.39 -1.74
C MET A 58 3.60 -20.93 -2.62
N CYS A 59 2.79 -21.83 -3.19
CA CYS A 59 1.64 -21.49 -4.02
C CYS A 59 0.62 -20.66 -3.24
N PHE A 60 0.31 -21.07 -2.01
CA PHE A 60 -0.58 -20.30 -1.14
C PHE A 60 0.06 -18.99 -0.69
N GLY A 61 1.33 -18.99 -0.30
CA GLY A 61 2.07 -17.80 0.11
C GLY A 61 2.17 -16.75 -1.00
N LEU A 62 2.67 -17.13 -2.17
CA LEU A 62 2.81 -16.22 -3.33
C LEU A 62 1.46 -15.80 -3.90
N GLY A 63 0.51 -16.71 -4.04
CA GLY A 63 -0.83 -16.39 -4.52
C GLY A 63 -1.56 -15.42 -3.58
N GLY A 64 -1.46 -15.66 -2.28
CA GLY A 64 -2.00 -14.76 -1.25
C GLY A 64 -1.27 -13.43 -1.12
N GLY A 65 0.05 -13.44 -1.32
CA GLY A 65 0.91 -12.26 -1.40
C GLY A 65 0.50 -11.34 -2.54
N ALA A 66 0.39 -11.88 -3.76
CA ALA A 66 -0.02 -11.12 -4.94
C ALA A 66 -1.43 -10.52 -4.76
N TYR A 67 -2.39 -11.33 -4.30
CA TYR A 67 -3.77 -10.87 -4.09
C TYR A 67 -3.87 -9.68 -3.13
N LYS A 68 -3.13 -9.69 -2.01
CA LYS A 68 -3.11 -8.56 -1.08
C LYS A 68 -2.24 -7.39 -1.56
N SER A 69 -1.16 -7.65 -2.29
CA SER A 69 -0.31 -6.62 -2.89
C SER A 69 -1.13 -5.72 -3.81
N ASP A 70 -1.94 -6.31 -4.69
CA ASP A 70 -2.80 -5.57 -5.62
C ASP A 70 -3.83 -4.71 -4.86
N ARG A 71 -4.44 -5.24 -3.80
CA ARG A 71 -5.38 -4.48 -2.96
C ARG A 71 -4.70 -3.30 -2.25
N TYR A 72 -3.46 -3.48 -1.80
CA TYR A 72 -2.68 -2.42 -1.13
C TYR A 72 -2.27 -1.34 -2.11
N MET A 73 -1.89 -1.72 -3.34
CA MET A 73 -1.52 -0.78 -4.41
C MET A 73 -2.72 0.09 -4.82
N VAL A 74 -3.90 -0.50 -5.03
CA VAL A 74 -5.12 0.26 -5.36
C VAL A 74 -5.51 1.23 -4.24
N ASN A 75 -5.36 0.84 -2.98
CA ASN A 75 -5.60 1.75 -1.86
C ASN A 75 -4.57 2.87 -1.76
N PHE A 76 -3.31 2.62 -2.11
CA PHE A 76 -2.28 3.64 -2.17
C PHE A 76 -2.58 4.66 -3.28
N GLU A 77 -2.97 4.21 -4.47
CA GLU A 77 -3.38 5.10 -5.56
C GLU A 77 -4.60 5.97 -5.20
N ARG A 78 -5.58 5.40 -4.49
CA ARG A 78 -6.75 6.14 -4.01
C ARG A 78 -6.36 7.21 -2.99
N ARG A 79 -5.44 6.91 -2.07
CA ARG A 79 -4.92 7.87 -1.10
C ARG A 79 -4.10 8.97 -1.76
N GLY A 80 -3.28 8.62 -2.75
CA GLY A 80 -2.51 9.58 -3.54
C GLY A 80 -3.40 10.56 -4.30
N ARG A 81 -4.52 10.08 -4.88
CA ARG A 81 -5.51 10.95 -5.56
C ARG A 81 -6.19 11.92 -4.61
N ALA A 82 -6.56 11.47 -3.40
CA ALA A 82 -7.15 12.35 -2.39
C ALA A 82 -6.16 13.46 -1.95
N GLN A 83 -4.89 13.09 -1.71
CA GLN A 83 -3.86 14.04 -1.32
C GLN A 83 -3.56 15.08 -2.42
N THR A 84 -3.53 14.69 -3.69
CA THR A 84 -3.35 15.66 -4.79
C THR A 84 -4.50 16.65 -4.90
N LEU A 85 -5.74 16.20 -4.66
CA LEU A 85 -6.90 17.08 -4.70
C LEU A 85 -6.87 18.10 -3.54
N ASP A 86 -6.48 17.67 -2.35
CA ASP A 86 -6.34 18.56 -1.19
C ASP A 86 -5.23 19.60 -1.39
N GLU A 87 -4.08 19.18 -1.95
CA GLU A 87 -2.96 20.08 -2.26
C GLU A 87 -3.32 21.11 -3.35
N GLU A 88 -4.01 20.70 -4.41
CA GLU A 88 -4.50 21.61 -5.45
C GLU A 88 -5.56 22.58 -4.89
N THR A 89 -6.45 22.09 -4.03
CA THR A 89 -7.46 22.91 -3.35
C THR A 89 -6.80 23.95 -2.46
N LYS A 90 -5.77 23.56 -1.70
CA LYS A 90 -5.01 24.46 -0.84
C LYS A 90 -4.25 25.52 -1.64
N LYS A 91 -3.56 25.12 -2.73
CA LYS A 91 -2.89 26.08 -3.65
C LYS A 91 -3.88 27.06 -4.27
N ARG A 92 -5.06 26.58 -4.68
CA ARG A 92 -6.11 27.43 -5.23
C ARG A 92 -6.64 28.42 -4.19
N TYR A 93 -6.78 27.98 -2.93
CA TYR A 93 -7.19 28.83 -1.83
C TYR A 93 -6.14 29.91 -1.52
N GLU A 94 -4.86 29.55 -1.46
CA GLU A 94 -3.75 30.48 -1.25
C GLU A 94 -3.64 31.52 -2.38
N LEU A 95 -3.85 31.12 -3.64
CA LEU A 95 -3.86 32.05 -4.78
C LEU A 95 -5.03 33.04 -4.74
N LEU A 96 -6.23 32.59 -4.34
CA LEU A 96 -7.43 33.42 -4.32
C LEU A 96 -7.50 34.33 -3.09
N TYR A 97 -7.04 33.86 -1.93
CA TYR A 97 -7.22 34.54 -0.66
C TYR A 97 -5.92 34.97 0.02
N GLY A 98 -4.74 34.50 -0.41
CA GLY A 98 -3.45 34.91 0.17
C GLY A 98 -3.22 36.42 0.07
N ASN A 99 -3.52 37.02 -1.10
CA ASN A 99 -3.44 38.47 -1.29
C ASN A 99 -4.50 39.25 -0.49
N ALA A 100 -5.68 38.67 -0.24
CA ALA A 100 -6.74 39.33 0.52
C ALA A 100 -6.44 39.36 2.02
N VAL A 101 -5.80 38.31 2.56
CA VAL A 101 -5.34 38.23 3.94
C VAL A 101 -4.17 39.19 4.19
N GLU A 102 -3.23 39.29 3.25
CA GLU A 102 -2.14 40.28 3.35
C GLU A 102 -2.65 41.72 3.26
N ALA A 103 -3.62 42.00 2.38
CA ALA A 103 -4.25 43.31 2.26
C ALA A 103 -5.07 43.70 3.52
N GLN A 104 -5.81 42.76 4.12
CA GLN A 104 -6.50 43.00 5.40
C GLN A 104 -5.53 43.21 6.55
N LYS A 105 -4.44 42.44 6.62
CA LYS A 105 -3.42 42.57 7.67
C LYS A 105 -2.67 43.91 7.59
N ALA A 106 -2.47 44.45 6.39
CA ALA A 106 -1.91 45.79 6.17
C ALA A 106 -2.87 46.93 6.56
N LEU A 107 -4.18 46.70 6.47
CA LEU A 107 -5.21 47.66 6.89
C LEU A 107 -5.46 47.64 8.41
N GLU A 108 -5.19 46.53 9.09
CA GLU A 108 -5.36 46.38 10.54
C GLU A 108 -4.20 46.92 11.39
N THR A 109 -3.01 47.14 10.83
CA THR A 109 -1.94 47.87 11.51
C THR A 109 -2.23 49.36 11.47
N PRO A 110 -2.72 49.98 12.56
CA PRO A 110 -2.92 51.42 12.56
C PRO A 110 -1.56 52.09 12.57
N SER A 111 -1.44 53.15 11.78
CA SER A 111 -0.41 54.18 11.90
C SER A 111 -0.23 54.57 13.37
N ALA A 112 0.78 54.03 14.03
CA ALA A 112 1.34 54.56 15.26
C ALA A 112 2.45 55.53 14.86
N ALA A 113 2.03 56.73 14.44
CA ALA A 113 2.85 57.92 14.39
C ALA A 113 3.01 58.50 15.81
#